data_AF-A0A955E1E1-F1
#
_entry.id   AF-A0A955E1E1-F1
#
_cell.length_a   1.000
_cell.length_b   1.000
_cell.length_c   1.000
_cell.angle_alpha   90.00
_cell.angle_beta   90.00
_cell.angle_gamma   90.00
#
_symmetry.space_group_name_H-M   'P 1'
#
loop_
_entity.id
_entity.type
_entity.pdbx_description
1 polymer ?
#
loop_
_entity_poly.entity_id
_entity_poly.type
_entity_poly.pdbx_seq_one_letter_code
_entity_poly.pdbx_strand_id
1 'polypeptide(L)'
;MAVDPSKLRIELYPTEILRTKAPPTELSDELRAVAERMIELMHAAEGIGLAAPQVGLSWRLFVAHVPPPASTEEDEDPDELAPSSCPEPQAFLNPEIIEYSKDLEPYDEGCLSL
;
A
#
# COMPACT_ATOMS: atom_id res chain seq x y z
N MET A 1 -3.23 -14.54 -17.83
CA MET A 1 -3.94 -13.49 -18.61
C MET A 1 -3.28 -12.19 -18.25
N ALA A 2 -2.91 -11.37 -19.23
CA ALA A 2 -2.31 -10.07 -18.93
C ALA A 2 -3.36 -9.17 -18.24
N VAL A 3 -2.99 -8.61 -17.11
CA VAL A 3 -3.72 -7.59 -16.37
C VAL A 3 -3.63 -6.29 -17.15
N ASP A 4 -4.77 -5.60 -17.26
CA ASP A 4 -4.85 -4.27 -17.84
C ASP A 4 -4.94 -3.24 -16.70
N PRO A 5 -3.86 -2.50 -16.41
CA PRO A 5 -3.85 -1.56 -15.29
C PRO A 5 -4.97 -0.51 -15.38
N SER A 6 -5.34 -0.09 -16.59
CA SER A 6 -6.36 0.96 -16.78
C SER A 6 -7.74 0.58 -16.25
N LYS A 7 -8.02 -0.73 -16.10
CA LYS A 7 -9.30 -1.26 -15.62
C LYS A 7 -9.33 -1.52 -14.12
N LEU A 8 -8.20 -1.34 -13.43
CA LEU A 8 -8.14 -1.52 -11.98
C LEU A 8 -9.00 -0.46 -11.28
N ARG A 9 -9.73 -0.92 -10.27
CA ARG A 9 -10.62 -0.12 -9.43
C ARG A 9 -10.56 -0.67 -8.01
N ILE A 10 -10.86 0.17 -7.03
CA ILE A 10 -10.91 -0.27 -5.64
C ILE A 10 -12.16 -1.13 -5.45
N GLU A 11 -11.96 -2.36 -5.02
CA GLU A 11 -12.99 -3.31 -4.62
C GLU A 11 -13.44 -3.02 -3.18
N LEU A 12 -14.74 -3.06 -2.96
CA LEU A 12 -15.36 -2.78 -1.67
C LEU A 12 -15.80 -4.07 -0.97
N TYR A 13 -15.87 -4.04 0.36
CA TYR A 13 -16.48 -5.12 1.13
C TYR A 13 -17.93 -5.37 0.66
N PRO A 14 -18.38 -6.62 0.46
CA PRO A 14 -17.80 -7.89 0.93
C PRO A 14 -17.13 -8.76 -0.15
N THR A 15 -16.51 -8.18 -1.19
CA THR A 15 -15.91 -8.97 -2.29
C THR A 15 -14.96 -10.08 -1.77
N GLU A 16 -15.11 -11.29 -2.28
CA GLU A 16 -14.40 -12.50 -1.81
C GLU A 16 -12.87 -12.37 -1.86
N ILE A 17 -12.35 -11.62 -2.84
CA ILE A 17 -10.92 -11.42 -2.99
C ILE A 17 -10.27 -10.75 -1.77
N LEU A 18 -11.02 -9.89 -1.05
CA LEU A 18 -10.55 -9.23 0.17
C LEU A 18 -10.37 -10.20 1.34
N ARG A 19 -10.91 -11.42 1.24
CA ARG A 19 -10.75 -12.51 2.22
C ARG A 19 -9.78 -13.60 1.74
N THR A 20 -9.27 -13.51 0.52
CA THR A 20 -8.39 -14.52 -0.07
C THR A 20 -6.93 -14.22 0.26
N LYS A 21 -6.17 -15.25 0.69
CA LYS A 21 -4.73 -15.10 0.93
C LYS A 21 -3.99 -14.91 -0.39
N ALA A 22 -3.29 -13.78 -0.52
CA ALA A 22 -2.50 -13.49 -1.70
C ALA A 22 -1.18 -14.31 -1.73
N PRO A 23 -0.94 -15.14 -2.76
CA PRO A 23 0.33 -15.84 -2.95
C PRO A 23 1.47 -14.87 -3.34
N PRO A 24 2.74 -15.25 -3.10
CA PRO A 24 3.87 -14.56 -3.68
C PRO A 24 3.76 -14.43 -5.20
N THR A 25 4.31 -13.37 -5.75
CA THR A 25 4.34 -13.11 -7.19
C THR A 25 5.73 -12.72 -7.67
N GLU A 26 6.01 -12.96 -8.93
CA GLU A 26 7.29 -12.61 -9.56
C GLU A 26 7.32 -11.15 -9.99
N LEU A 27 8.51 -10.56 -9.96
CA LEU A 27 8.75 -9.23 -10.50
C LEU A 27 8.67 -9.26 -12.03
N SER A 28 7.83 -8.40 -12.61
CA SER A 28 7.66 -8.25 -14.05
C SER A 28 7.34 -6.80 -14.41
N ASP A 29 7.43 -6.46 -15.70
CA ASP A 29 7.02 -5.14 -16.19
C ASP A 29 5.51 -4.91 -15.98
N GLU A 30 4.71 -5.97 -16.10
CA GLU A 30 3.29 -5.95 -15.78
C GLU A 30 3.05 -5.59 -14.30
N LEU A 31 3.83 -6.18 -13.39
CA LEU A 31 3.74 -5.88 -11.96
C LEU A 31 4.09 -4.42 -11.68
N ARG A 32 5.14 -3.88 -12.33
CA ARG A 32 5.53 -2.47 -12.20
C ARG A 32 4.41 -1.54 -12.65
N ALA A 33 3.81 -1.81 -13.82
CA ALA A 33 2.69 -1.01 -14.33
C ALA A 33 1.46 -1.09 -13.41
N VAL A 34 1.19 -2.25 -12.81
CA VAL A 34 0.13 -2.40 -11.81
C VAL A 34 0.45 -1.61 -10.54
N ALA A 35 1.69 -1.65 -10.05
CA ALA A 35 2.09 -0.89 -8.86
C ALA A 35 1.98 0.63 -9.07
N GLU A 36 2.44 1.13 -10.23
CA GLU A 36 2.26 2.55 -10.62
C GLU A 36 0.78 2.93 -10.61
N ARG A 37 -0.07 2.10 -11.22
CA ARG A 37 -1.51 2.33 -11.23
C ARG A 37 -2.14 2.27 -9.84
N MET A 38 -1.67 1.39 -8.97
CA MET A 38 -2.12 1.31 -7.58
C MET A 38 -1.77 2.59 -6.81
N ILE A 39 -0.60 3.19 -7.05
CA ILE A 39 -0.21 4.47 -6.45
C ILE A 39 -1.16 5.58 -6.91
N GLU A 40 -1.46 5.66 -8.21
CA GLU A 40 -2.43 6.63 -8.74
C GLU A 40 -3.82 6.48 -8.09
N LEU A 41 -4.32 5.24 -7.97
CA LEU A 41 -5.62 4.95 -7.35
C LEU A 41 -5.62 5.29 -5.86
N MET A 42 -4.54 4.98 -5.15
CA MET A 42 -4.35 5.29 -3.74
C MET A 42 -4.44 6.81 -3.51
N HIS A 43 -3.71 7.61 -4.30
CA HIS A 43 -3.76 9.07 -4.20
C HIS A 43 -5.13 9.63 -4.61
N ALA A 44 -5.73 9.10 -5.68
CA ALA A 44 -7.05 9.53 -6.13
C ALA A 44 -8.17 9.26 -5.11
N ALA A 45 -7.98 8.27 -4.24
CA ALA A 45 -8.89 7.93 -3.16
C ALA A 45 -8.48 8.54 -1.81
N GLU A 46 -7.52 9.47 -1.79
CA GLU A 46 -7.00 10.14 -0.59
C GLU A 46 -6.49 9.15 0.48
N GLY A 47 -5.96 8.00 0.04
CA GLY A 47 -5.41 6.96 0.92
C GLY A 47 -3.90 7.04 1.09
N ILE A 48 -3.41 6.40 2.16
CA ILE A 48 -1.97 6.28 2.47
C ILE A 48 -1.36 4.93 2.09
N GLY A 49 -2.20 3.94 1.75
CA GLY A 49 -1.78 2.60 1.36
C GLY A 49 -2.86 1.88 0.54
N LEU A 50 -2.44 0.99 -0.35
CA LEU A 50 -3.33 0.17 -1.18
C LEU A 50 -2.70 -1.20 -1.49
N ALA A 51 -3.41 -2.28 -1.20
CA ALA A 51 -2.98 -3.65 -1.47
C ALA A 51 -3.55 -4.19 -2.79
N ALA A 52 -2.82 -5.07 -3.48
CA ALA A 52 -3.27 -5.63 -4.76
C ALA A 52 -4.65 -6.34 -4.69
N PRO A 53 -5.00 -7.05 -3.60
CA PRO A 53 -6.35 -7.62 -3.46
C PRO A 53 -7.46 -6.56 -3.48
N GLN A 54 -7.18 -5.34 -2.99
CA GLN A 54 -8.13 -4.23 -3.04
C GLN A 54 -8.37 -3.71 -4.44
N VAL A 55 -7.56 -4.09 -5.44
CA VAL A 55 -7.81 -3.77 -6.85
C VAL A 55 -8.20 -5.00 -7.68
N GLY A 56 -8.63 -6.08 -7.02
CA GLY A 56 -9.08 -7.29 -7.71
C GLY A 56 -7.95 -8.24 -8.12
N LEU A 57 -6.73 -8.04 -7.61
CA LEU A 57 -5.57 -8.88 -7.92
C LEU A 57 -5.07 -9.65 -6.70
N SER A 58 -5.09 -10.98 -6.76
CA SER A 58 -4.60 -11.83 -5.67
C SER A 58 -3.08 -11.97 -5.73
N TRP A 59 -2.34 -10.87 -5.53
CA TRP A 59 -0.87 -10.81 -5.52
C TRP A 59 -0.35 -10.29 -4.17
N ARG A 60 0.75 -10.86 -3.68
CA ARG A 60 1.43 -10.36 -2.47
C ARG A 60 2.22 -9.09 -2.79
N LEU A 61 1.48 -8.00 -2.94
CA LEU A 61 1.97 -6.68 -3.32
C LEU A 61 1.12 -5.61 -2.62
N PHE A 62 1.77 -4.58 -2.07
CA PHE A 62 1.09 -3.36 -1.65
C PHE A 62 1.92 -2.13 -1.99
N VAL A 63 1.27 -0.98 -2.04
CA VAL A 63 1.92 0.33 -2.16
C VAL A 63 1.57 1.19 -0.94
N ALA A 64 2.49 2.06 -0.53
CA ALA A 64 2.28 2.96 0.58
C ALA A 64 2.96 4.31 0.34
N HIS A 65 2.37 5.37 0.89
CA HIS A 65 2.91 6.72 0.90
C HIS A 65 2.36 7.45 2.14
N VAL A 66 3.24 7.77 3.08
CA VAL A 66 2.91 8.43 4.34
C VAL A 66 3.82 9.64 4.46
N PRO A 67 3.42 10.82 3.98
CA PRO A 67 4.27 11.99 4.04
C PRO A 67 4.61 12.33 5.50
N PRO A 68 5.78 12.91 5.77
CA PRO A 68 6.11 13.40 7.10
C PRO A 68 5.06 14.44 7.55
N PRO A 69 4.76 14.54 8.86
CA PRO A 69 3.85 15.54 9.36
C PRO A 69 4.34 16.94 8.98
N ALA A 70 3.43 17.83 8.57
CA ALA A 70 3.72 19.17 8.05
C ALA A 70 4.45 20.12 9.04
N SER A 71 4.81 19.65 10.23
CA SER A 71 5.51 20.40 11.28
C SER A 71 7.02 20.20 11.31
N THR A 72 7.59 19.30 10.52
CA THR A 72 9.04 19.20 10.34
C THR A 72 9.46 20.21 9.28
N GLU A 73 10.13 21.28 9.70
CA GLU A 73 10.82 22.21 8.80
C GLU A 73 11.81 21.40 7.93
N GLU A 74 12.08 21.85 6.71
CA GLU A 74 12.90 21.16 5.69
C GLU A 74 14.38 20.91 6.09
N ASP A 75 14.74 21.19 7.35
CA ASP A 75 16.09 21.21 7.92
C ASP A 75 16.34 20.16 9.04
N GLU A 76 15.36 19.31 9.41
CA GLU A 76 15.62 18.17 10.31
C GLU A 76 16.24 16.99 9.56
N ASP A 77 17.31 16.43 10.12
CA ASP A 77 18.05 15.33 9.54
C ASP A 77 17.14 14.11 9.30
N PRO A 78 17.32 13.39 8.18
CA PRO A 78 16.44 12.28 7.79
C PRO A 78 16.38 11.10 8.80
N ASP A 79 17.15 11.17 9.89
CA ASP A 79 17.15 10.23 11.02
C ASP A 79 16.00 10.48 12.02
N GLU A 80 15.34 11.64 11.99
CA GLU A 80 14.18 11.98 12.86
C GLU A 80 12.82 11.89 12.17
N LEU A 81 12.76 11.41 10.91
CA LEU A 81 11.48 11.07 10.31
C LEU A 81 10.78 10.01 11.18
N ALA A 82 9.53 10.27 11.54
CA ALA A 82 8.73 9.31 12.31
C ALA A 82 8.85 7.92 11.67
N PRO A 83 9.06 6.84 12.44
CA PRO A 83 9.35 5.51 11.89
C PRO A 83 8.26 4.97 10.97
N SER A 84 7.06 5.56 11.01
CA SER A 84 5.89 5.27 10.18
C SER A 84 5.80 6.11 8.90
N SER A 85 6.74 7.02 8.67
CA SER A 85 6.75 7.88 7.48
C SER A 85 7.34 7.14 6.27
N CYS A 86 6.73 7.39 5.12
CA CYS A 86 7.12 6.91 3.81
C CYS A 86 7.04 8.12 2.88
N PRO A 87 8.11 8.95 2.82
CA PRO A 87 8.09 10.27 2.20
C PRO A 87 7.91 10.22 0.68
N GLU A 88 8.28 9.10 0.05
CA GLU A 88 8.04 8.83 -1.36
C GLU A 88 7.14 7.61 -1.49
N PRO A 89 6.27 7.55 -2.53
CA PRO A 89 5.43 6.38 -2.75
C PRO A 89 6.30 5.16 -3.09
N GLN A 90 6.13 4.08 -2.31
CA GLN A 90 6.90 2.85 -2.46
C GLN A 90 6.00 1.65 -2.71
N ALA A 91 6.51 0.68 -3.47
CA ALA A 91 5.87 -0.61 -3.72
C ALA A 91 6.64 -1.74 -3.03
N PHE A 92 5.92 -2.57 -2.29
CA PHE A 92 6.46 -3.66 -1.49
C PHE A 92 6.04 -5.00 -2.09
N LEU A 93 6.99 -5.69 -2.71
CA LEU A 93 6.78 -6.99 -3.32
C LEU A 93 7.18 -8.10 -2.36
N ASN A 94 6.28 -9.08 -2.20
CA ASN A 94 6.46 -10.23 -1.32
C ASN A 94 6.94 -9.93 0.12
N PRO A 95 6.41 -8.89 0.79
CA PRO A 95 6.86 -8.51 2.13
C PRO A 95 6.60 -9.60 3.17
N GLU A 96 7.46 -9.63 4.19
CA GLU A 96 7.34 -10.49 5.37
C GLU A 96 7.65 -9.68 6.64
N ILE A 97 6.83 -9.84 7.67
CA ILE A 97 7.08 -9.22 8.99
C ILE A 97 8.09 -10.10 9.71
N ILE A 98 9.29 -9.56 9.98
CA ILE A 98 10.37 -10.28 10.67
C ILE A 98 10.37 -10.05 12.19
N GLU A 99 9.87 -8.90 12.63
CA GLU A 99 9.83 -8.47 14.04
C GLU A 99 8.69 -7.46 14.24
N TYR A 100 8.15 -7.37 15.46
CA TYR A 100 7.15 -6.39 15.85
C TYR A 100 7.17 -6.19 17.38
N SER A 101 6.76 -5.00 17.84
CA SER A 101 6.64 -4.72 19.28
C SER A 101 5.48 -5.49 19.92
N LYS A 102 5.59 -5.79 21.21
CA LYS A 102 4.49 -6.38 22.00
C LYS A 102 3.57 -5.31 22.60
N ASP A 103 4.02 -4.07 22.64
CA ASP A 103 3.24 -2.96 23.15
C ASP A 103 2.16 -2.59 22.13
N LEU A 104 0.93 -2.43 22.61
CA LEU A 104 -0.22 -2.09 21.79
C LEU A 104 -0.60 -0.64 22.04
N GLU A 105 -0.78 0.10 20.95
CA GLU A 105 -1.23 1.49 20.98
C GLU A 105 -2.58 1.59 20.24
N PRO A 106 -3.63 2.14 20.89
CA PRO A 106 -4.90 2.36 20.21
C PRO A 106 -4.76 3.53 19.23
N TYR A 107 -5.22 3.31 17.99
CA TYR A 107 -5.23 4.33 16.95
C TYR A 107 -6.48 4.21 16.09
N ASP A 108 -6.96 5.32 15.53
CA ASP A 108 -8.09 5.33 14.61
C ASP A 108 -7.62 4.93 13.21
N GLU A 109 -8.20 3.87 12.66
CA GLU A 109 -7.85 3.34 11.35
C GLU A 109 -9.02 3.45 10.35
N GLY A 110 -8.68 3.62 9.07
CA GLY A 110 -9.61 3.61 7.96
C GLY A 110 -9.14 2.65 6.86
N CYS A 111 -10.05 2.28 5.96
CA CYS A 111 -9.73 1.43 4.81
C CYS A 111 -10.50 1.88 3.58
N LEU A 112 -9.81 1.96 2.44
CA LEU A 112 -10.41 2.35 1.15
C LEU A 112 -11.47 1.35 0.64
N SER A 113 -11.53 0.15 1.23
CA SER A 113 -12.47 -0.91 0.86
C SER A 113 -13.67 -1.04 1.81
N LEU A 114 -13.87 -0.10 2.75
CA LEU A 114 -14.97 -0.11 3.72
C LEU A 114 -15.98 1.03 3.48
#